data_AF-A0A7S9CD54-F1
#
_entry.id   AF-A0A7S9CD54-F1
#
_cell.length_a   1.000
_cell.length_b   1.000
_cell.length_c   1.000
_cell.angle_alpha   90.00
_cell.angle_beta   90.00
_cell.angle_gamma   90.00
#
_symmetry.space_group_name_H-M   'P 1'
#
loop_
_entity.id
_entity.type
_entity.pdbx_description
1 polymer ?
#
loop_
_entity_poly.entity_id
_entity_poly.type
_entity_poly.pdbx_seq_one_letter_code
_entity_poly.pdbx_strand_id
1 'polypeptide(L)' 'MPSLGVVAPPVPGRRRLSSQALLGNEREVEIEHSGQIYRLRLTSLGKLILTK' A
#
# COMPACT_ATOMS: atom_id res chain seq x y z
N MET A 1 16.80 14.35 29.50
CA MET A 1 16.48 12.91 29.35
C MET A 1 15.29 12.81 28.41
N PRO A 2 15.42 12.26 27.18
CA PRO A 2 14.33 12.17 26.22
C PRO A 2 13.33 11.07 26.62
N SER A 3 12.05 11.43 26.62
CA SER A 3 10.91 10.59 26.97
C SER A 3 10.71 9.45 25.96
N LEU A 4 10.58 8.24 26.50
CA LEU A 4 10.34 6.98 25.79
C LEU A 4 9.01 7.04 25.02
N GLY A 5 9.11 6.96 23.69
CA GLY A 5 7.95 6.80 22.82
C GLY A 5 7.25 5.46 23.11
N VAL A 6 5.94 5.52 23.29
CA VAL A 6 5.07 4.34 23.38
C VAL A 6 5.21 3.50 22.11
N VAL A 7 5.81 2.32 22.23
CA VAL A 7 5.67 1.24 21.24
C VAL A 7 4.31 0.60 21.50
N ALA A 8 3.32 0.97 20.69
CA ALA A 8 2.03 0.30 20.68
C ALA A 8 2.23 -1.16 20.19
N PRO A 9 1.58 -2.15 20.81
CA PRO A 9 1.71 -3.55 20.41
C PRO A 9 1.18 -3.76 18.98
N PRO A 10 1.79 -4.65 18.16
CA PRO A 10 1.30 -4.97 16.84
C PRO A 10 -0.01 -5.75 16.97
N VAL A 11 -1.13 -5.04 16.93
CA VAL A 11 -2.40 -5.64 16.51
C VAL A 11 -2.14 -6.40 15.20
N PRO A 12 -2.80 -7.55 14.93
CA PRO A 12 -2.87 -8.14 13.59
C PRO A 12 -3.68 -7.20 12.70
N GLY A 13 -3.13 -6.01 12.49
CA GLY A 13 -3.69 -4.91 11.77
C GLY A 13 -3.44 -5.14 10.30
N ARG A 14 -4.44 -4.79 9.48
CA ARG A 14 -4.33 -4.70 8.03
C ARG A 14 -2.91 -4.31 7.64
N ARG A 15 -2.25 -5.18 6.87
CA ARG A 15 -0.90 -4.96 6.36
C ARG A 15 -0.89 -3.61 5.64
N ARG A 16 -0.33 -2.59 6.31
CA ARG A 16 -0.17 -1.26 5.70
C ARG A 16 1.04 -1.34 4.79
N LEU A 17 0.78 -1.19 3.50
CA LEU A 17 1.82 -1.06 2.48
C LEU A 17 1.82 0.39 1.99
N SER A 18 3.02 0.96 1.84
CA SER A 18 3.17 2.24 1.16
C SER A 18 2.86 2.07 -0.33
N SER A 19 2.26 3.07 -0.96
CA SER A 19 2.06 3.09 -2.41
C SER A 19 3.36 2.84 -3.17
N GLN A 20 4.46 3.43 -2.69
CA GLN A 20 5.81 3.20 -3.23
C GLN A 20 6.31 1.76 -3.06
N ALA A 21 5.87 1.04 -2.01
CA ALA A 21 6.20 -0.37 -1.82
C ALA A 21 5.35 -1.29 -2.72
N LEU A 22 4.14 -0.87 -3.07
CA LEU A 22 3.23 -1.59 -3.98
C LEU A 22 3.58 -1.36 -5.46
N LEU A 23 3.91 -0.13 -5.84
CA LEU A 23 4.18 0.27 -7.22
C LEU A 23 5.67 0.22 -7.57
N GLY A 24 6.55 0.24 -6.57
CA GLY A 24 8.00 0.25 -6.77
C GLY A 24 8.48 1.52 -7.47
N ASN A 25 9.24 1.32 -8.56
CA ASN A 25 9.67 2.40 -9.46
C ASN A 25 8.60 2.77 -10.49
N GLU A 26 7.57 1.94 -10.63
CA GLU A 26 6.50 2.13 -11.59
C GLU A 26 5.37 2.95 -10.95
N ARG A 27 4.43 3.43 -11.77
CA ARG A 27 3.21 4.10 -11.28
C ARG A 27 1.97 3.22 -11.41
N GLU A 28 2.16 1.94 -11.72
CA GLU A 28 1.11 0.93 -11.87
C GLU A 28 1.64 -0.44 -11.44
N VAL A 29 0.75 -1.28 -10.88
CA VAL A 29 1.02 -2.69 -10.59
C VAL A 29 -0.21 -3.53 -10.91
N GLU A 30 0.03 -4.72 -11.46
CA GLU A 30 -0.99 -5.75 -11.64
C GLU A 30 -1.01 -6.68 -10.44
N ILE A 31 -2.21 -6.93 -9.93
CA ILE A 31 -2.48 -7.75 -8.75
C ILE A 31 -3.43 -8.85 -9.20
N GLU A 32 -2.92 -10.07 -9.26
CA GLU A 32 -3.79 -11.24 -9.41
C GLU A 32 -4.48 -11.51 -8.08
N HIS A 33 -5.81 -11.45 -8.09
CA HIS A 33 -6.63 -11.73 -6.92
C HIS A 33 -7.83 -12.59 -7.31
N SER A 34 -7.91 -13.80 -6.75
CA SER A 34 -9.00 -14.75 -7.00
C SER A 34 -9.21 -15.05 -8.51
N GLY A 35 -8.12 -15.20 -9.26
CA GLY A 35 -8.14 -15.47 -10.71
C GLY A 35 -8.53 -14.28 -11.59
N GLN A 36 -8.61 -13.09 -11.02
CA GLN A 36 -8.85 -11.84 -11.75
C GLN A 36 -7.62 -10.95 -11.62
N ILE A 37 -7.27 -10.28 -12.70
CA ILE A 37 -6.21 -9.27 -12.69
C ILE A 37 -6.86 -7.96 -12.26
N TYR A 38 -6.26 -7.31 -11.28
CA TYR A 38 -6.60 -5.96 -10.88
C TYR A 38 -5.40 -5.06 -11.13
N ARG A 39 -5.63 -3.88 -11.70
CA ARG A 39 -4.60 -2.87 -11.91
C ARG A 39 -4.72 -1.80 -10.85
N LEU A 40 -3.71 -1.68 -10.01
CA LEU A 40 -3.57 -0.57 -9.08
C LEU A 40 -2.62 0.46 -9.69
N ARG A 41 -3.12 1.66 -9.99
CA ARG A 41 -2.29 2.75 -10.55
C ARG A 41 -2.34 4.01 -9.69
N LEU A 42 -1.24 4.75 -9.70
CA LEU A 42 -1.13 6.08 -9.10
C LEU A 42 -1.53 7.14 -10.13
N THR A 43 -2.59 7.88 -9.83
CA THR A 43 -3.00 9.04 -10.63
C THR A 43 -2.08 10.23 -10.39
N SER A 44 -2.03 11.18 -11.34
CA SER A 44 -1.28 12.43 -11.19
C SER A 44 -1.71 13.27 -9.99
N LEU A 45 -2.92 13.04 -9.47
CA LEU A 45 -3.46 13.67 -8.25
C LEU A 45 -2.96 12.99 -6.95
N GLY A 46 -2.07 12.00 -7.05
CA GLY A 46 -1.54 11.26 -5.91
C GLY A 46 -2.51 10.23 -5.32
N LYS A 47 -3.66 9.99 -5.97
CA LYS A 47 -4.62 8.97 -5.54
C LYS A 47 -4.34 7.64 -6.22
N LEU A 48 -4.49 6.56 -5.47
CA LEU A 48 -4.48 5.20 -5.99
C LEU A 48 -5.87 4.86 -6.53
N ILE A 49 -5.92 4.29 -7.73
CA ILE A 49 -7.14 3.73 -8.30
C ILE A 49 -6.91 2.26 -8.63
N LEU A 50 -7.81 1.42 -8.13
CA LEU A 50 -7.84 0.00 -8.42
C LEU A 50 -8.92 -0.25 -9.48
N THR A 51 -8.52 -0.80 -10.61
CA THR A 51 -9.41 -1.25 -11.69
C THR A 51 -9.30 -2.76 -11.83
N LYS A 52 -10.35 -3.41 -12.30
CA LYS A 52 -10.32 -4.80 -12.77
C LYS A 52 -9.93 -4.81 -14.24
#